data_AF-A0A450VMY2-F1
#
_entry.id   AF-A0A450VMY2-F1
#
_cell.length_a   1.000
_cell.length_b   1.000
_cell.length_c   1.000
_cell.angle_alpha   90.00
_cell.angle_beta   90.00
_cell.angle_gamma   90.00
#
_symmetry.space_group_name_H-M   'P 1'
#
loop_
_entity.id
_entity.type
_entity.pdbx_description
1 polymer ?
#
loop_
_entity_poly.entity_id
_entity_poly.type
_entity_poly.pdbx_seq_one_letter_code
_entity_poly.pdbx_strand_id
1 'polypeptide(L)'
;MPDGAVVGARQRPCRYPNTIFRTTITGVHTMKYLFVDDQPNYLRVHKDTLREAGHEVEIARDLDVAWKRIEEERKAASPFDLVLIDLGLDRKILEFEQEDEELRKKAFAARSGQALGLRLWRRRRELQQRYCYVTNNPWILGELEGEDPELGAKASKELNDTLVLDKSKLGPENVEEKFQRAYRIWEDEQWLR
;
A
#
# COMPACT_ATOMS: atom_id res chain seq x y z
N MET A 1 -73.58 -8.79 -23.06
CA MET A 1 -72.77 -9.86 -22.42
C MET A 1 -71.41 -9.88 -23.11
N PRO A 2 -70.28 -9.77 -22.40
CA PRO A 2 -69.84 -8.55 -21.73
C PRO A 2 -68.48 -8.02 -22.24
N ASP A 3 -68.29 -6.71 -22.04
CA ASP A 3 -67.05 -5.96 -22.17
C ASP A 3 -65.98 -6.45 -21.18
N GLY A 4 -64.77 -6.73 -21.70
CA GLY A 4 -63.60 -7.07 -20.91
C GLY A 4 -62.77 -5.83 -20.58
N ALA A 5 -62.95 -5.28 -19.38
CA ALA A 5 -62.11 -4.24 -18.81
C ALA A 5 -60.76 -4.82 -18.34
N VAL A 6 -59.65 -4.31 -18.88
CA VAL A 6 -58.29 -4.63 -18.42
C VAL A 6 -57.89 -3.63 -17.34
N VAL A 7 -57.68 -4.13 -16.12
CA VAL A 7 -57.18 -3.37 -14.97
C VAL A 7 -55.74 -3.79 -14.69
N GLY A 8 -54.84 -2.80 -14.64
CA GLY A 8 -53.87 -2.65 -13.55
C GLY A 8 -52.49 -3.30 -13.71
N ALA A 9 -51.47 -2.45 -13.84
CA ALA A 9 -50.23 -2.58 -13.08
C ALA A 9 -49.48 -1.23 -13.06
N ARG A 10 -49.62 -0.45 -11.99
CA ARG A 10 -48.73 0.69 -11.70
C ARG A 10 -47.50 0.15 -10.96
N GLN A 11 -46.35 0.15 -11.62
CA GLN A 11 -45.06 -0.08 -10.97
C GLN A 11 -44.76 1.08 -10.02
N ARG A 12 -44.59 0.79 -8.72
CA ARG A 12 -43.99 1.71 -7.76
C ARG A 12 -42.49 1.36 -7.67
N PRO A 13 -41.57 2.31 -7.88
CA PRO A 13 -40.16 2.05 -7.60
C PRO A 13 -39.93 1.95 -6.09
N CYS A 14 -39.21 0.90 -5.70
CA CYS A 14 -38.70 0.69 -4.35
C CYS A 14 -37.78 1.85 -3.96
N ARG A 15 -38.21 2.67 -3.00
CA ARG A 15 -37.32 3.58 -2.27
C ARG A 15 -36.59 2.78 -1.21
N TYR A 16 -35.29 2.56 -1.41
CA TYR A 16 -34.40 2.18 -0.32
C TYR A 16 -34.25 3.37 0.63
N PRO A 17 -34.57 3.25 1.93
CA PRO A 17 -34.26 4.29 2.89
C PRO A 17 -32.75 4.29 3.16
N ASN A 18 -32.08 5.38 2.74
CA ASN A 18 -30.74 5.73 3.19
C ASN A 18 -30.81 6.11 4.67
N THR A 19 -30.72 5.12 5.55
CA THR A 19 -30.47 5.35 6.97
C THR A 19 -28.97 5.58 7.13
N ILE A 20 -28.53 6.82 6.97
CA ILE A 20 -27.17 7.23 7.32
C ILE A 20 -27.12 7.29 8.85
N PHE A 21 -26.73 6.18 9.48
CA PHE A 21 -26.19 6.22 10.83
C PHE A 21 -24.85 6.97 10.77
N ARG A 22 -24.87 8.25 11.12
CA ARG A 22 -23.66 8.98 11.54
C ARG A 22 -23.27 8.44 12.91
N THR A 23 -22.59 7.30 12.92
CA THR A 23 -21.81 6.88 14.08
C THR A 23 -20.58 7.78 14.10
N THR A 24 -20.55 8.75 15.01
CA THR A 24 -19.31 9.43 15.39
C THR A 24 -18.38 8.39 16.01
N ILE A 25 -17.56 7.75 15.17
CA ILE A 25 -16.46 6.89 15.61
C ILE A 25 -15.41 7.82 16.19
N THR A 26 -15.34 7.83 17.52
CA THR A 26 -14.24 8.43 18.27
C THR A 26 -12.96 7.67 17.95
N GLY A 27 -12.01 8.35 17.28
CA GLY A 27 -10.60 7.97 17.27
C GLY A 27 -10.08 7.13 16.10
N VAL A 28 -10.57 7.32 14.87
CA VAL A 28 -9.79 6.85 13.71
C VAL A 28 -8.56 7.75 13.59
N HIS A 29 -7.38 7.18 13.84
CA HIS A 29 -6.13 7.89 13.58
C HIS A 29 -6.05 8.17 12.08
N THR A 30 -6.07 9.45 11.70
CA THR A 30 -5.77 9.86 10.31
C THR A 30 -4.33 9.48 10.01
N MET A 31 -4.14 8.72 8.92
CA MET A 31 -2.84 8.22 8.47
C MET A 31 -2.53 8.86 7.11
N LYS A 32 -1.24 9.03 6.82
CA LYS A 32 -0.71 9.54 5.56
C LYS A 32 0.03 8.45 4.80
N TYR A 33 -0.51 8.08 3.64
CA TYR A 33 0.01 7.01 2.78
C TYR A 33 0.65 7.55 1.50
N LEU A 34 1.75 6.92 1.09
CA LEU A 34 2.32 7.11 -0.25
C LEU A 34 2.26 5.78 -1.00
N PHE A 35 1.56 5.76 -2.14
CA PHE A 35 1.56 4.62 -3.05
C PHE A 35 2.61 4.83 -4.13
N VAL A 36 3.49 3.85 -4.34
CA VAL A 36 4.53 3.86 -5.36
C VAL A 36 4.23 2.75 -6.36
N ASP A 37 3.55 3.11 -7.45
CA ASP A 37 2.99 2.15 -8.41
C ASP A 37 2.82 2.81 -9.78
N ASP A 38 3.31 2.17 -10.83
CA ASP A 38 3.30 2.73 -12.18
C ASP A 38 1.99 2.47 -12.94
N GLN A 39 1.07 1.71 -12.33
CA GLN A 39 -0.28 1.42 -12.80
C GLN A 39 -1.35 1.92 -11.81
N PRO A 40 -1.43 3.24 -11.58
CA PRO A 40 -2.25 3.85 -10.52
C PRO A 40 -3.76 3.62 -10.66
N ASN A 41 -4.23 3.18 -11.83
CA ASN A 41 -5.63 2.86 -12.07
C ASN A 41 -6.11 1.73 -11.16
N TYR A 42 -5.25 0.76 -10.85
CA TYR A 42 -5.59 -0.34 -9.92
C TYR A 42 -5.73 0.15 -8.48
N LEU A 43 -5.07 1.25 -8.13
CA LEU A 43 -5.09 1.80 -6.77
C LEU A 43 -6.18 2.84 -6.54
N ARG A 44 -6.95 3.22 -7.58
CA ARG A 44 -7.98 4.26 -7.46
C ARG A 44 -9.01 3.90 -6.41
N VAL A 45 -9.51 2.67 -6.44
CA VAL A 45 -10.53 2.20 -5.50
C VAL A 45 -9.98 2.22 -4.07
N HIS A 46 -8.77 1.73 -3.84
CA HIS A 46 -8.14 1.75 -2.51
C HIS A 46 -7.91 3.16 -1.98
N LYS A 47 -7.45 4.06 -2.85
CA LYS A 47 -7.26 5.47 -2.52
C LYS A 47 -8.58 6.13 -2.11
N ASP A 48 -9.65 5.90 -2.87
CA ASP A 48 -10.96 6.47 -2.59
C ASP A 48 -11.50 5.94 -1.25
N THR A 49 -11.42 4.63 -1.01
CA THR A 49 -11.80 4.01 0.26
C THR A 49 -11.04 4.60 1.46
N LEU A 50 -9.71 4.73 1.38
CA LEU A 50 -8.91 5.27 2.49
C LEU A 50 -9.21 6.75 2.74
N ARG A 51 -9.48 7.52 1.68
CA ARG A 51 -9.89 8.93 1.81
C ARG A 51 -11.26 9.08 2.43
N GLU A 52 -12.20 8.21 2.07
CA GLU A 52 -13.53 8.14 2.70
C GLU A 52 -13.44 7.79 4.20
N ALA A 53 -12.45 6.98 4.59
CA ALA A 53 -12.11 6.70 5.99
C ALA A 53 -11.36 7.86 6.69
N GLY A 54 -11.04 8.94 5.98
CA GLY A 54 -10.41 10.15 6.54
C GLY A 54 -8.88 10.15 6.50
N HIS A 55 -8.25 9.26 5.74
CA HIS A 55 -6.80 9.21 5.55
C HIS A 55 -6.32 10.08 4.37
N GLU A 56 -5.05 10.47 4.42
CA GLU A 56 -4.36 11.13 3.32
C GLU A 56 -3.66 10.08 2.43
N VAL A 57 -3.81 10.22 1.11
CA VAL A 57 -3.21 9.28 0.14
C VAL A 57 -2.61 10.06 -1.03
N GLU A 58 -1.30 9.91 -1.21
CA GLU A 58 -0.52 10.34 -2.36
C GLU A 58 -0.16 9.14 -3.25
N ILE A 59 0.05 9.39 -4.55
CA ILE A 59 0.52 8.39 -5.50
C ILE A 59 1.71 8.95 -6.26
N ALA A 60 2.83 8.24 -6.23
CA ALA A 60 3.98 8.41 -7.10
C ALA A 60 4.03 7.27 -8.12
N ARG A 61 4.17 7.61 -9.39
CA ARG A 61 4.22 6.62 -10.49
C ARG A 61 5.62 6.10 -10.80
N ASP A 62 6.62 6.77 -10.24
CA ASP A 62 8.03 6.58 -10.53
C ASP A 62 8.83 6.68 -9.23
N LEU A 63 9.95 5.96 -9.15
CA LEU A 63 10.74 5.87 -7.91
C LEU A 63 11.42 7.18 -7.56
N ASP A 64 11.82 7.99 -8.54
CA ASP A 64 12.44 9.30 -8.32
C ASP A 64 11.46 10.29 -7.69
N VAL A 65 10.21 10.31 -8.17
CA VAL A 65 9.12 11.08 -7.59
C VAL A 65 8.82 10.59 -6.18
N ALA A 66 8.69 9.28 -5.98
CA ALA A 66 8.44 8.69 -4.66
C ALA A 66 9.55 9.07 -3.67
N TRP A 67 10.79 8.90 -4.08
CA TRP A 67 11.97 9.17 -3.28
C TRP A 67 12.06 10.64 -2.88
N LYS A 68 11.89 11.55 -3.85
CA LYS A 68 11.85 12.99 -3.57
C LYS A 68 10.77 13.35 -2.55
N ARG A 69 9.56 12.79 -2.67
CA ARG A 69 8.47 13.03 -1.70
C ARG A 69 8.84 12.53 -0.31
N ILE A 70 9.40 11.33 -0.19
CA ILE A 70 9.86 10.79 1.10
C ILE A 70 10.91 11.71 1.74
N GLU A 71 11.88 12.18 0.96
CA GLU A 71 12.91 13.10 1.48
C GLU A 71 12.34 14.47 1.89
N GLU A 72 11.37 15.00 1.14
CA GLU A 72 10.69 16.25 1.46
C GLU A 72 9.89 16.14 2.76
N GLU A 73 9.10 15.09 2.93
CA GLU A 73 8.32 14.83 4.15
C GLU A 73 9.23 14.59 5.36
N ARG A 74 10.34 13.88 5.17
CA ARG A 74 11.39 13.75 6.20
C ARG A 74 11.96 15.11 6.60
N LYS A 75 12.28 15.99 5.64
CA LYS A 75 12.82 17.34 5.93
C LYS A 75 11.80 18.21 6.67
N ALA A 76 10.51 17.99 6.41
CA ALA A 76 9.41 18.62 7.12
C ALA A 76 9.11 17.98 8.49
N ALA A 77 9.88 16.97 8.92
CA ALA A 77 9.65 16.21 10.15
C ALA A 77 8.25 15.57 10.21
N SER A 78 7.70 15.20 9.05
CA SER A 78 6.36 14.64 8.89
C SER A 78 6.38 13.47 7.89
N PRO A 79 7.16 12.40 8.15
CA PRO A 79 7.24 11.25 7.24
C PRO A 79 5.86 10.63 7.00
N PHE A 80 5.71 9.91 5.88
CA PHE A 80 4.50 9.12 5.65
C PHE A 80 4.36 8.05 6.74
N ASP A 81 3.14 7.78 7.18
CA ASP A 81 2.91 6.71 8.15
C ASP A 81 3.22 5.34 7.55
N LEU A 82 2.95 5.16 6.25
CA LEU A 82 3.30 3.95 5.52
C LEU A 82 3.48 4.24 4.01
N VAL A 83 4.61 3.81 3.46
CA VAL A 83 4.87 3.79 2.01
C VAL A 83 4.55 2.40 1.45
N LEU A 84 3.76 2.35 0.39
CA LEU A 84 3.37 1.11 -0.26
C LEU A 84 4.07 1.01 -1.60
N ILE A 85 4.92 0.00 -1.74
CA ILE A 85 5.80 -0.13 -2.90
C ILE A 85 5.32 -1.28 -3.76
N ASP A 86 5.00 -1.00 -5.02
CA ASP A 86 4.78 -2.05 -5.99
C ASP A 86 6.09 -2.81 -6.22
N LEU A 87 6.14 -4.05 -5.76
CA LEU A 87 7.31 -4.91 -5.95
C LEU A 87 7.50 -5.27 -7.43
N GLY A 88 6.43 -5.22 -8.23
CA GLY A 88 6.48 -5.47 -9.68
C GLY A 88 7.08 -4.31 -10.49
N LEU A 89 7.33 -3.16 -9.86
CA LEU A 89 7.81 -1.96 -10.54
C LEU A 89 9.24 -2.18 -11.07
N ASP A 90 9.40 -2.15 -12.39
CA ASP A 90 10.69 -2.36 -13.09
C ASP A 90 11.03 -1.17 -14.00
N ARG A 91 11.33 -0.03 -13.36
CA ARG A 91 11.81 1.19 -14.00
C ARG A 91 13.22 1.46 -13.51
N LYS A 92 14.20 1.27 -14.39
CA LYS A 92 15.60 1.56 -14.06
C LYS A 92 15.75 3.06 -13.80
N ILE A 93 16.18 3.40 -12.59
CA ILE A 93 16.55 4.77 -12.22
C ILE A 93 17.99 4.75 -11.75
N LEU A 94 18.84 5.58 -12.38
CA LEU A 94 20.28 5.61 -12.10
C LEU A 94 20.58 5.88 -10.63
N GLU A 95 19.74 6.66 -9.96
CA GLU A 95 19.89 6.95 -8.53
C GLU A 95 19.88 5.69 -7.65
N PHE A 96 19.24 4.59 -8.09
CA PHE A 96 19.12 3.33 -7.35
C PHE A 96 20.03 2.22 -7.92
N GLU A 97 21.00 2.57 -8.77
CA GLU A 97 21.85 1.60 -9.48
C GLU A 97 22.58 0.65 -8.54
N GLN A 98 23.06 1.15 -7.39
CA GLN A 98 23.79 0.33 -6.41
C GLN A 98 22.89 -0.75 -5.80
N GLU A 99 21.69 -0.38 -5.33
CA GLU A 99 20.72 -1.34 -4.78
C GLU A 99 20.24 -2.32 -5.85
N ASP A 100 19.96 -1.84 -7.06
CA ASP A 100 19.56 -2.68 -8.19
C ASP A 100 20.64 -3.71 -8.55
N GLU A 101 21.92 -3.31 -8.60
CA GLU A 101 23.03 -4.20 -8.93
C GLU A 101 23.22 -5.26 -7.84
N GLU A 102 23.15 -4.88 -6.57
CA GLU A 102 23.25 -5.80 -5.45
C GLU A 102 22.11 -6.84 -5.46
N LEU A 103 20.86 -6.37 -5.63
CA LEU A 103 19.68 -7.21 -5.68
C LEU A 103 19.77 -8.20 -6.85
N ARG A 104 20.11 -7.73 -8.05
CA ARG A 104 20.18 -8.57 -9.25
C ARG A 104 21.32 -9.60 -9.21
N LYS A 105 22.40 -9.34 -8.44
CA LYS A 105 23.46 -10.33 -8.19
C LYS A 105 22.98 -11.52 -7.38
N LYS A 106 22.04 -11.32 -6.45
CA LYS A 106 21.53 -12.38 -5.55
C LYS A 106 20.18 -12.96 -5.99
N ALA A 107 19.34 -12.14 -6.60
CA ALA A 107 17.98 -12.49 -7.02
C ALA A 107 17.67 -11.91 -8.41
N PHE A 108 17.75 -12.73 -9.45
CA PHE A 108 17.51 -12.31 -10.84
C PHE A 108 16.11 -11.67 -11.05
N ALA A 109 15.12 -12.09 -10.26
CA ALA A 109 13.75 -11.60 -10.36
C ALA A 109 13.52 -10.26 -9.65
N ALA A 110 14.49 -9.76 -8.87
CA ALA A 110 14.36 -8.51 -8.13
C ALA A 110 14.13 -7.34 -9.08
N ARG A 111 13.25 -6.43 -8.66
CA ARG A 111 12.82 -5.28 -9.44
C ARG A 111 13.16 -3.98 -8.72
N SER A 112 13.10 -2.88 -9.46
CA SER A 112 13.42 -1.55 -8.94
C SER A 112 12.53 -1.11 -7.76
N GLY A 113 11.31 -1.64 -7.64
CA GLY A 113 10.49 -1.47 -6.42
C GLY A 113 11.20 -1.98 -5.17
N GLN A 114 11.87 -3.14 -5.25
CA GLN A 114 12.68 -3.64 -4.14
C GLN A 114 13.91 -2.79 -3.86
N ALA A 115 14.53 -2.20 -4.89
CA ALA A 115 15.66 -1.29 -4.69
C ALA A 115 15.28 -0.09 -3.81
N LEU A 116 14.08 0.46 -3.99
CA LEU A 116 13.55 1.51 -3.10
C LEU A 116 13.35 0.98 -1.66
N GLY A 117 12.71 -0.16 -1.49
CA GLY A 117 12.50 -0.70 -0.14
C GLY A 117 13.81 -1.04 0.57
N LEU A 118 14.80 -1.58 -0.14
CA LEU A 118 16.14 -1.81 0.41
C LEU A 118 16.82 -0.51 0.86
N ARG A 119 16.70 0.56 0.08
CA ARG A 119 17.21 1.88 0.50
C ARG A 119 16.50 2.39 1.75
N LEU A 120 15.18 2.27 1.79
CA LEU A 120 14.37 2.64 2.96
C LEU A 120 14.76 1.83 4.18
N TRP A 121 14.98 0.52 4.04
CA TRP A 121 15.47 -0.34 5.11
C TRP A 121 16.79 0.15 5.67
N ARG A 122 17.79 0.35 4.82
CA ARG A 122 19.14 0.77 5.25
C ARG A 122 19.14 2.13 5.92
N ARG A 123 18.24 3.02 5.50
CA ARG A 123 18.11 4.38 6.05
C ARG A 123 16.94 4.53 7.02
N ARG A 124 16.32 3.44 7.47
CA ARG A 124 15.05 3.46 8.23
C ARG A 124 15.10 4.33 9.48
N ARG A 125 16.21 4.30 10.22
CA ARG A 125 16.42 5.13 11.42
C ARG A 125 16.58 6.62 11.10
N GLU A 126 17.22 6.94 9.99
CA GLU A 126 17.40 8.33 9.56
C GLU A 126 16.11 8.92 8.99
N LEU A 127 15.39 8.12 8.20
CA LEU A 127 14.19 8.54 7.49
C LEU A 127 12.93 8.43 8.34
N GLN A 128 12.95 7.59 9.38
CA GLN A 128 11.77 7.23 10.18
C GLN A 128 10.61 6.73 9.31
N GLN A 129 10.93 6.08 8.19
CA GLN A 129 9.97 5.72 7.15
C GLN A 129 9.63 4.23 7.22
N ARG A 130 8.35 3.92 7.48
CA ARG A 130 7.80 2.56 7.38
C ARG A 130 7.38 2.28 5.95
N TYR A 131 7.48 1.02 5.55
CA TYR A 131 6.98 0.60 4.24
C TYR A 131 6.48 -0.84 4.23
N CYS A 132 5.69 -1.17 3.21
CA CYS A 132 5.39 -2.54 2.85
C CYS A 132 5.39 -2.70 1.33
N TYR A 133 5.53 -3.94 0.88
CA TYR A 133 5.42 -4.30 -0.52
C TYR A 133 3.99 -4.69 -0.86
N VAL A 134 3.60 -4.40 -2.09
CA VAL A 134 2.30 -4.75 -2.66
C VAL A 134 2.56 -5.38 -4.01
N THR A 135 2.08 -6.61 -4.25
CA THR A 135 2.40 -7.36 -5.48
C THR A 135 1.40 -8.47 -5.78
N ASN A 136 1.25 -8.87 -7.04
CA ASN A 136 0.58 -10.13 -7.41
C ASN A 136 1.56 -11.32 -7.46
N ASN A 137 2.87 -11.05 -7.34
CA ASN A 137 3.94 -12.01 -7.55
C ASN A 137 4.93 -11.94 -6.38
N PRO A 138 4.58 -12.42 -5.17
CA PRO A 138 5.45 -12.31 -3.99
C PRO A 138 6.80 -13.03 -4.16
N TRP A 139 6.87 -14.02 -5.05
CA TRP A 139 8.08 -14.78 -5.37
C TRP A 139 9.18 -13.94 -6.04
N ILE A 140 8.91 -12.69 -6.46
CA ILE A 140 9.94 -11.80 -7.02
C ILE A 140 10.76 -11.07 -5.93
N LEU A 141 10.33 -11.13 -4.67
CA LEU A 141 11.09 -10.55 -3.55
C LEU A 141 12.40 -11.31 -3.41
N GLY A 142 13.52 -10.63 -3.65
CA GLY A 142 14.85 -11.19 -3.42
C GLY A 142 15.17 -11.23 -1.94
N GLU A 143 15.61 -12.37 -1.43
CA GLU A 143 16.13 -12.47 -0.06
C GLU A 143 17.62 -12.10 -0.06
N LEU A 144 17.99 -11.07 0.72
CA LEU A 144 19.38 -10.65 0.87
C LEU A 144 19.92 -11.19 2.19
N GLU A 145 20.91 -12.09 2.12
CA GLU A 145 21.71 -12.49 3.27
C GLU A 145 22.75 -11.40 3.60
N GLY A 146 22.96 -11.14 4.90
CA GLY A 146 23.92 -10.15 5.40
C GLY A 146 23.75 -9.81 6.88
N GLU A 147 24.50 -8.80 7.36
CA GLU A 147 24.47 -8.34 8.75
C GLU A 147 23.21 -7.54 9.11
N ASP A 148 22.59 -6.87 8.13
CA ASP A 148 21.33 -6.13 8.30
C ASP A 148 20.32 -6.53 7.21
N PRO A 149 19.79 -7.76 7.26
CA PRO A 149 18.89 -8.28 6.24
C PRO A 149 17.57 -7.51 6.23
N GLU A 150 17.07 -7.24 5.03
CA GLU A 150 15.81 -6.52 4.84
C GLU A 150 14.67 -7.21 5.62
N LEU A 151 13.84 -6.43 6.31
CA LEU A 151 12.71 -6.91 7.11
C LEU A 151 13.12 -7.95 8.18
N GLY A 152 14.35 -7.85 8.68
CA GLY A 152 14.86 -8.67 9.78
C GLY A 152 15.08 -10.15 9.44
N ALA A 153 15.30 -10.49 8.16
CA ALA A 153 15.44 -11.87 7.68
C ALA A 153 14.25 -12.79 8.01
N LYS A 154 13.05 -12.21 8.21
CA LYS A 154 11.84 -13.01 8.37
C LYS A 154 11.57 -13.80 7.09
N ALA A 155 11.18 -15.07 7.24
CA ALA A 155 10.89 -15.93 6.10
C ALA A 155 9.74 -15.35 5.26
N SER A 156 9.77 -15.54 3.93
CA SER A 156 8.70 -15.07 3.03
C SER A 156 7.28 -15.41 3.52
N LYS A 157 7.08 -16.60 4.11
CA LYS A 157 5.79 -17.02 4.68
C LYS A 157 5.29 -16.13 5.82
N GLU A 158 6.17 -15.56 6.62
CA GLU A 158 5.85 -14.65 7.73
C GLU A 158 5.54 -13.23 7.23
N LEU A 159 6.22 -12.82 6.16
CA LEU A 159 6.02 -11.52 5.51
C LEU A 159 4.74 -11.49 4.65
N ASN A 160 4.35 -12.63 4.09
CA ASN A 160 3.16 -12.73 3.26
C ASN A 160 1.89 -12.36 4.04
N ASP A 161 1.03 -11.57 3.40
CA ASP A 161 -0.20 -11.02 3.98
C ASP A 161 0.02 -10.05 5.17
N THR A 162 1.26 -9.65 5.42
CA THR A 162 1.61 -8.67 6.46
C THR A 162 2.43 -7.49 5.94
N LEU A 163 3.65 -7.74 5.46
CA LEU A 163 4.58 -6.75 4.90
C LEU A 163 4.79 -6.94 3.40
N VAL A 164 4.38 -8.08 2.85
CA VAL A 164 4.28 -8.35 1.42
C VAL A 164 2.82 -8.69 1.14
N LEU A 165 2.07 -7.69 0.70
CA LEU A 165 0.63 -7.76 0.51
C LEU A 165 0.28 -8.21 -0.91
N ASP A 166 -0.59 -9.21 -1.02
CA ASP A 166 -1.13 -9.67 -2.30
C ASP A 166 -2.12 -8.64 -2.86
N LYS A 167 -1.77 -8.02 -3.99
CA LYS A 167 -2.59 -7.03 -4.70
C LYS A 167 -4.00 -7.55 -5.02
N SER A 168 -4.13 -8.83 -5.37
CA SER A 168 -5.41 -9.43 -5.73
C SER A 168 -6.35 -9.62 -4.53
N LYS A 169 -5.80 -9.61 -3.31
CA LYS A 169 -6.54 -9.76 -2.06
C LYS A 169 -6.75 -8.44 -1.33
N LEU A 170 -6.25 -7.32 -1.87
CA LEU A 170 -6.58 -6.00 -1.37
C LEU A 170 -7.94 -5.60 -1.93
N GLY A 171 -8.90 -5.40 -1.03
CA GLY A 171 -10.27 -4.98 -1.33
C GLY A 171 -10.65 -3.75 -0.51
N PRO A 172 -11.68 -2.99 -0.92
CA PRO A 172 -12.22 -1.88 -0.13
C PRO A 172 -12.52 -2.26 1.32
N GLU A 173 -12.98 -3.49 1.55
CA GLU A 173 -13.40 -3.99 2.86
C GLU A 173 -12.24 -4.33 3.81
N ASN A 174 -11.00 -4.44 3.32
CA ASN A 174 -9.87 -4.92 4.11
C ASN A 174 -8.59 -4.08 4.00
N VAL A 175 -8.56 -3.09 3.10
CA VAL A 175 -7.35 -2.30 2.81
C VAL A 175 -6.82 -1.58 4.06
N GLU A 176 -7.71 -0.97 4.84
CA GLU A 176 -7.34 -0.24 6.05
C GLU A 176 -6.74 -1.18 7.11
N GLU A 177 -7.40 -2.30 7.39
CA GLU A 177 -6.94 -3.29 8.36
C GLU A 177 -5.55 -3.83 8.00
N LYS A 178 -5.34 -4.19 6.72
CA LYS A 178 -4.05 -4.70 6.23
C LYS A 178 -2.94 -3.65 6.37
N PHE A 179 -3.23 -2.38 6.10
CA PHE A 179 -2.22 -1.31 6.22
C PHE A 179 -1.91 -0.99 7.68
N GLN A 180 -2.91 -0.98 8.56
CA GLN A 180 -2.71 -0.84 10.00
C GLN A 180 -1.93 -2.03 10.59
N ARG A 181 -2.13 -3.24 10.06
CA ARG A 181 -1.33 -4.41 10.45
C ARG A 181 0.13 -4.26 10.02
N ALA A 182 0.39 -3.83 8.78
CA ALA A 182 1.74 -3.56 8.30
C ALA A 182 2.43 -2.49 9.17
N TYR A 183 1.74 -1.39 9.47
CA TYR A 183 2.23 -0.35 10.37
C TYR A 183 2.59 -0.89 11.76
N ARG A 184 1.70 -1.68 12.38
CA ARG A 184 1.92 -2.23 13.72
C ARG A 184 3.14 -3.14 13.79
N ILE A 185 3.41 -3.93 12.75
CA ILE A 185 4.62 -4.79 12.74
C ILE A 185 5.89 -3.95 12.83
N TRP A 186 5.95 -2.81 12.14
CA TRP A 186 7.10 -1.90 12.27
C TRP A 186 7.27 -1.36 13.69
N GLU A 187 6.17 -1.07 14.39
CA GLU A 187 6.19 -0.63 15.79
C GLU A 187 6.62 -1.74 16.75
N ASP A 188 6.05 -2.93 16.59
CA ASP A 188 6.30 -4.10 17.44
C ASP A 188 7.76 -4.56 17.31
N GLU A 189 8.29 -4.57 16.09
CA GLU A 189 9.68 -4.94 15.80
C GLU A 189 10.67 -3.80 16.11
N GLN A 190 10.17 -2.59 16.39
CA GLN A 190 10.97 -1.42 16.74
C GLN A 190 12.06 -1.07 15.71
N TRP A 191 11.83 -1.38 14.42
CA TRP A 191 12.86 -1.26 13.38
C TRP A 191 13.34 0.18 13.12
N LEU A 192 12.57 1.19 13.55
CA LEU A 192 12.95 2.59 13.43
C LEU A 192 13.85 3.10 14.58
N ARG A 193 14.09 2.29 15.62
CA ARG A 193 14.92 2.64 16.79
C ARG A 193 16.39 2.29 16.60
#